data_AF-A0A840HVG0-F1
#
_entry.id   AF-A0A840HVG0-F1
#
_cell.length_a   1.000
_cell.length_b   1.000
_cell.length_c   1.000
_cell.angle_alpha   90.00
_cell.angle_beta   90.00
_cell.angle_gamma   90.00
#
_symmetry.space_group_name_H-M   'P 1'
#
loop_
_entity.id
_entity.type
_entity.pdbx_description
1 polymer ?
#
loop_
_entity_poly.entity_id
_entity_poly.type
_entity_poly.pdbx_seq_one_letter_code
_entity_poly.pdbx_strand_id
1 'polypeptide(L)'
;MVRVHTPSGDFDYAADNLVQLYDAQGAPHPDFTSAIKRPDARLLTTSIGDGLQDERVANALAVALVERMRTGITAPIYIVACENTITSLWLRTRVEQLSPELAEQRRLGRPLPAVFLPCVIDRTCTKIEIVEDRTVVTASDHATWLIQKGPSPELESILSSATAVRTRFVNNTEMLWCMKLWTVNCLHLAFALIAARNGWNDLHYYARTSKGTVYLHNLVKEIGIMISPRFTDRLRPLLKLLLNRTATQLSRQPDFTSRILRKMWSSPTSFARDSYFKMGIPMDAFLRNGGTRRDVSLLSSINDDMKPIENKGGLLLDFQASLGRPITDIA
;
A
#
# COMPACT_ATOMS: atom_id res chain seq x y z
N MET A 1 7.73 -5.47 9.87
CA MET A 1 9.17 -5.25 10.05
C MET A 1 9.47 -3.77 9.88
N VAL A 2 10.34 -3.21 10.71
CA VAL A 2 11.00 -1.94 10.45
C VAL A 2 12.45 -2.26 10.12
N ARG A 3 12.97 -1.69 9.04
CA ARG A 3 14.33 -1.96 8.57
C ARG A 3 15.06 -0.65 8.32
N VAL A 4 16.28 -0.54 8.84
CA VAL A 4 17.20 0.57 8.56
C VAL A 4 18.34 0.04 7.69
N HIS A 5 18.48 0.61 6.50
CA HIS A 5 19.48 0.21 5.51
C HIS A 5 20.71 1.12 5.63
N THR A 6 21.88 0.48 5.71
CA THR A 6 23.18 1.14 5.71
C THR A 6 24.13 0.43 4.75
N PRO A 7 25.17 1.10 4.22
CA PRO A 7 26.21 0.44 3.42
C PRO A 7 26.93 -0.70 4.15
N SER A 8 26.93 -0.70 5.49
CA SER A 8 27.60 -1.71 6.31
C SER A 8 26.69 -2.89 6.70
N GLY A 9 25.41 -2.84 6.32
CA GLY A 9 24.42 -3.88 6.60
C GLY A 9 23.04 -3.32 6.97
N ASP A 10 22.04 -4.19 6.93
CA ASP A 10 20.67 -3.89 7.32
C ASP A 10 20.44 -4.18 8.81
N PHE A 11 19.65 -3.33 9.47
CA PHE A 11 19.19 -3.52 10.84
C PHE A 11 17.68 -3.80 10.82
N ASP A 12 17.29 -5.00 11.22
CA ASP A 12 15.90 -5.49 11.20
C ASP A 12 15.27 -5.49 12.59
N TYR A 13 14.08 -4.90 12.68
CA TYR A 13 13.25 -4.87 13.88
C TYR A 13 11.89 -5.51 13.55
N ALA A 14 11.53 -6.59 14.25
CA ALA A 14 10.31 -7.36 13.98
C ALA A 14 9.05 -6.56 14.38
N ALA A 15 7.97 -6.67 13.58
CA ALA A 15 6.71 -5.96 13.84
C ALA A 15 5.99 -6.47 15.09
N ASP A 16 6.06 -7.80 15.28
CA ASP A 16 5.25 -8.54 16.24
C ASP A 16 5.67 -8.23 17.69
N ASN A 17 6.84 -7.60 17.85
CA ASN A 17 7.35 -7.05 19.08
C ASN A 17 7.68 -5.57 18.87
N LEU A 18 6.68 -4.68 18.97
CA LEU A 18 6.92 -3.25 19.21
C LEU A 18 7.86 -3.02 20.42
N VAL A 19 8.02 -4.04 21.28
CA VAL A 19 9.06 -4.19 22.33
C VAL A 19 10.51 -4.12 21.79
N GLN A 20 10.76 -4.22 20.49
CA GLN A 20 12.08 -3.95 19.91
C GLN A 20 12.26 -2.48 19.51
N LEU A 21 11.16 -1.72 19.45
CA LEU A 21 11.17 -0.27 19.25
C LEU A 21 11.07 0.49 20.58
N TYR A 22 10.69 -0.17 21.68
CA TYR A 22 10.64 0.39 23.03
C TYR A 22 11.25 -0.54 24.06
N ASP A 23 11.95 0.01 25.06
CA ASP A 23 12.36 -0.75 26.23
C ASP A 23 11.16 -1.16 27.12
N ALA A 24 11.44 -1.91 28.18
CA ALA A 24 10.42 -2.37 29.14
C ALA A 24 9.71 -1.22 29.87
N GLN A 25 10.27 -0.01 29.82
CA GLN A 25 9.73 1.21 30.43
C GLN A 25 8.94 2.05 29.41
N GLY A 26 8.84 1.61 28.16
CA GLY A 26 8.12 2.31 27.10
C GLY A 26 8.89 3.46 26.43
N ALA A 27 10.18 3.62 26.75
CA ALA A 27 11.04 4.59 26.07
C ALA A 27 11.59 3.99 24.76
N PRO A 28 11.90 4.80 23.72
CA PRO A 28 12.44 4.30 22.46
C PRO A 28 13.66 3.41 22.67
N HIS A 29 13.66 2.22 22.08
CA HIS A 29 14.73 1.24 22.24
C HIS A 29 16.06 1.86 21.77
N PRO A 30 17.14 1.77 22.57
CA PRO A 30 18.43 2.37 22.24
C PRO A 30 18.96 1.92 20.88
N ASP A 31 18.78 0.65 20.52
CA ASP A 31 19.28 0.10 19.24
C ASP A 31 18.58 0.70 18.02
N PHE A 32 17.26 0.88 18.05
CA PHE A 32 16.51 1.49 16.95
C PHE A 32 16.93 2.95 16.75
N THR A 33 16.96 3.71 17.84
CA THR A 33 17.39 5.11 17.83
C THR A 33 18.85 5.21 17.36
N SER A 34 19.72 4.31 17.81
CA SER A 34 21.13 4.27 17.41
C SER A 34 21.30 3.95 15.94
N ALA A 35 20.53 3.03 15.36
CA ALA A 35 20.57 2.72 13.94
C ALA A 35 20.20 3.93 13.06
N ILE A 36 19.16 4.69 13.42
CA ILE A 36 18.78 5.91 12.68
C ILE A 36 19.81 7.03 12.85
N LYS A 37 20.45 7.12 14.02
CA LYS A 37 21.49 8.12 14.29
C LYS A 37 22.82 7.82 13.58
N ARG A 38 23.00 6.68 12.92
CA ARG A 38 24.27 6.41 12.25
C ARG A 38 24.47 7.36 11.06
N PRO A 39 25.66 7.97 10.89
CA PRO A 39 25.93 8.85 9.75
C PRO A 39 25.79 8.15 8.39
N ASP A 40 25.90 6.82 8.34
CA ASP A 40 25.75 5.98 7.16
C ASP A 40 24.33 5.41 6.97
N ALA A 41 23.39 5.67 7.90
CA ALA A 41 21.99 5.33 7.69
C ALA A 41 21.40 6.15 6.54
N ARG A 42 20.75 5.48 5.59
CA ARG A 42 20.27 6.10 4.35
C ARG A 42 18.79 5.87 4.09
N LEU A 43 18.26 4.70 4.42
CA LEU A 43 16.86 4.38 4.16
C LEU A 43 16.25 3.68 5.38
N LEU A 44 15.01 4.05 5.72
CA LEU A 44 14.15 3.34 6.64
C LEU A 44 12.90 2.88 5.89
N THR A 45 12.61 1.58 5.94
CA THR A 45 11.38 0.99 5.40
C THR A 45 10.55 0.37 6.50
N THR A 46 9.22 0.54 6.45
CA THR A 46 8.30 -0.14 7.39
C THR A 46 7.34 -1.06 6.66
N SER A 47 6.97 -2.18 7.28
CA SER A 47 5.87 -3.05 6.88
C SER A 47 5.28 -3.69 8.15
N ILE A 48 4.66 -2.87 8.98
CA ILE A 48 4.12 -3.21 10.31
C ILE A 48 2.59 -3.08 10.39
N GLY A 49 1.93 -2.82 9.26
CA GLY A 49 0.49 -2.68 9.15
C GLY A 49 -0.03 -1.53 10.00
N ASP A 50 -1.12 -1.78 10.73
CA ASP A 50 -1.72 -0.79 11.63
C ASP A 50 -0.83 -0.46 12.83
N GLY A 51 0.22 -1.26 13.10
CA GLY A 51 1.24 -0.93 14.09
C GLY A 51 1.97 0.38 13.77
N LEU A 52 1.94 0.87 12.53
CA LEU A 52 2.50 2.18 12.19
C LEU A 52 1.69 3.33 12.81
N GLN A 53 0.42 3.11 13.14
CA GLN A 53 -0.41 4.11 13.84
C GLN A 53 -0.10 4.22 15.32
N ASP A 54 0.69 3.29 15.87
CA ASP A 54 1.14 3.38 17.24
C ASP A 54 1.99 4.64 17.42
N GLU A 55 1.50 5.55 18.26
CA GLU A 55 2.15 6.83 18.56
C GLU A 55 3.59 6.65 19.01
N ARG A 56 3.88 5.53 19.66
CA ARG A 56 5.23 5.22 20.09
C ARG A 56 6.17 5.22 18.87
N VAL A 57 5.81 4.57 17.74
CA VAL A 57 6.64 4.51 16.51
C VAL A 57 7.02 5.89 16.01
N ALA A 58 6.05 6.80 15.96
CA ALA A 58 6.30 8.19 15.58
C ALA A 58 7.17 8.92 16.62
N ASN A 59 6.98 8.66 17.92
CA ASN A 59 7.80 9.22 18.99
C ASN A 59 9.27 8.77 18.92
N ALA A 60 9.53 7.47 18.75
CA ALA A 60 10.89 6.96 18.60
C ALA A 60 11.60 7.55 17.39
N LEU A 61 10.90 7.67 16.26
CA LEU A 61 11.44 8.31 15.08
C LEU A 61 11.69 9.81 15.32
N ALA A 62 10.79 10.52 15.99
CA ALA A 62 10.95 11.92 16.34
C ALA A 62 12.21 12.15 17.20
N VAL A 63 12.39 11.35 18.26
CA VAL A 63 13.58 11.38 19.12
C VAL A 63 14.84 11.12 18.31
N ALA A 64 14.85 10.07 17.50
CA ALA A 64 16.03 9.72 16.69
C ALA A 64 16.42 10.81 15.69
N LEU A 65 15.44 11.45 15.05
CA LEU A 65 15.66 12.52 14.08
C LEU A 65 16.14 13.83 14.74
N VAL A 66 15.61 14.19 15.90
CA VAL A 66 16.10 15.32 16.69
C VAL A 66 17.56 15.11 17.07
N GLU A 67 17.91 13.92 17.58
CA GLU A 67 19.29 13.60 17.94
C GLU A 67 20.22 13.56 16.73
N ARG A 68 19.76 13.03 15.58
CA ARG A 68 20.51 13.08 14.31
C ARG A 68 20.81 14.53 13.90
N MET A 69 19.85 15.44 14.08
CA MET A 69 20.04 16.86 13.80
C MET A 69 21.02 17.52 14.79
N ARG A 70 20.90 17.26 16.10
CA ARG A 70 21.77 17.82 17.15
C ARG A 70 23.23 17.38 17.01
N THR A 71 23.44 16.15 16.55
CA THR A 71 24.78 15.60 16.28
C THR A 71 25.40 16.11 14.97
N GLY A 72 24.72 17.00 14.25
CA GLY A 72 25.24 17.62 13.02
C GLY A 72 25.25 16.68 11.82
N ILE A 73 24.51 15.57 11.85
CA ILE A 73 24.43 14.65 10.72
C ILE A 73 23.51 15.26 9.66
N THR A 74 24.11 15.77 8.59
CA THR A 74 23.42 16.51 7.54
C THR A 74 22.82 15.63 6.44
N ALA A 75 23.33 14.41 6.26
CA ALA A 75 22.80 13.48 5.26
C ALA A 75 21.38 13.04 5.65
N PRO A 76 20.36 13.22 4.79
CA PRO A 76 19.00 12.85 5.12
C PRO A 76 18.83 11.32 5.14
N ILE A 77 17.97 10.82 6.03
CA ILE A 77 17.44 9.46 5.92
C ILE A 77 16.14 9.48 5.11
N TYR A 78 16.04 8.65 4.08
CA TYR A 78 14.80 8.45 3.34
C TYR A 78 13.89 7.52 4.12
N ILE A 79 12.61 7.87 4.26
CA ILE A 79 11.63 7.10 5.03
C ILE A 79 10.49 6.70 4.12
N VAL A 80 10.34 5.38 3.91
CA VAL A 80 9.34 4.79 3.03
C VAL A 80 8.48 3.81 3.83
N ALA A 81 7.29 4.26 4.24
CA ALA A 81 6.30 3.40 4.87
C ALA A 81 5.66 2.49 3.80
N CYS A 82 6.01 1.21 3.79
CA CYS A 82 5.47 0.19 2.89
C CYS A 82 4.23 -0.46 3.52
N GLU A 83 3.25 0.36 3.85
CA GLU A 83 1.97 -0.08 4.40
C GLU A 83 0.86 -0.04 3.36
N ASN A 84 -0.18 -0.86 3.56
CA ASN A 84 -1.33 -0.86 2.66
C ASN A 84 -2.26 0.34 2.90
N THR A 85 -2.27 0.90 4.12
CA THR A 85 -3.30 1.81 4.61
C THR A 85 -2.77 3.20 4.97
N ILE A 86 -1.48 3.30 5.34
CA ILE A 86 -0.87 4.50 5.90
C ILE A 86 0.29 4.93 5.01
N THR A 87 0.40 6.23 4.76
CA THR A 87 1.47 6.79 3.93
C THR A 87 2.62 7.33 4.79
N SER A 88 3.81 7.45 4.20
CA SER A 88 4.94 8.14 4.86
C SER A 88 4.61 9.60 5.23
N LEU A 89 3.64 10.23 4.56
CA LEU A 89 3.18 11.59 4.89
C LEU A 89 2.40 11.63 6.19
N TRP A 90 1.58 10.61 6.45
CA TRP A 90 0.90 10.46 7.74
C TRP A 90 1.94 10.35 8.87
N LEU A 91 2.96 9.48 8.67
CA LEU A 91 4.02 9.28 9.66
C LEU A 91 4.80 10.58 9.90
N ARG A 92 5.14 11.32 8.84
CA ARG A 92 5.76 12.64 8.92
C ARG A 92 4.95 13.60 9.77
N THR A 93 3.64 13.71 9.51
CA THR A 93 2.75 14.58 10.28
C THR A 93 2.75 14.20 11.76
N ARG A 94 2.71 12.90 12.09
CA ARG A 94 2.76 12.45 13.49
C ARG A 94 4.10 12.75 14.15
N VAL A 95 5.22 12.51 13.47
CA VAL A 95 6.57 12.84 13.94
C VAL A 95 6.71 14.34 14.21
N GLU A 96 6.23 15.19 13.31
CA GLU A 96 6.28 16.64 13.47
C GLU A 96 5.39 17.14 14.62
N GLN A 97 4.22 16.54 14.83
CA GLN A 97 3.37 16.86 15.98
C GLN A 97 4.02 16.52 17.33
N LEU A 98 4.83 15.45 17.35
CA LEU A 98 5.53 14.99 18.55
C LEU A 98 6.86 15.72 18.78
N SER A 99 7.36 16.49 17.81
CA SER A 99 8.60 17.24 17.91
C SER A 99 8.44 18.69 17.43
N PRO A 100 8.26 19.64 18.35
CA PRO A 100 8.23 21.07 18.03
C PRO A 100 9.48 21.54 17.28
N GLU A 101 10.63 20.93 17.57
CA GLU A 101 11.91 21.26 16.94
C GLU A 101 11.90 20.91 15.44
N LEU A 102 11.42 19.71 15.07
CA LEU A 102 11.30 19.30 13.66
C LEU A 102 10.22 20.10 12.93
N ALA A 103 9.07 20.34 13.57
CA ALA A 103 8.02 21.18 13.01
C ALA A 103 8.53 22.60 12.72
N GLU A 104 9.35 23.17 13.61
CA GLU A 104 9.92 24.49 13.44
C GLU A 104 10.91 24.57 12.28
N GLN A 105 11.82 23.60 12.16
CA GLN A 105 12.75 23.56 11.02
C GLN A 105 12.00 23.57 9.69
N ARG A 106 10.93 22.77 9.60
CA ARG A 106 10.09 22.73 8.40
C ARG A 106 9.39 24.05 8.13
N ARG A 107 8.83 24.69 9.17
CA ARG A 107 8.17 26.00 9.07
C ARG A 107 9.13 27.07 8.54
N LEU A 108 10.39 26.99 8.94
CA LEU A 108 11.48 27.87 8.48
C LEU A 108 12.06 27.46 7.11
N GLY A 109 11.53 26.42 6.46
CA GLY A 109 12.02 25.93 5.16
C GLY A 109 13.42 25.30 5.23
N ARG A 110 13.88 24.92 6.41
CA ARG A 110 15.21 24.32 6.60
C ARG A 110 15.17 22.83 6.28
N PRO A 111 16.27 22.26 5.75
CA PRO A 111 16.35 20.83 5.48
C PRO A 111 16.10 20.01 6.76
N LEU A 112 15.17 19.08 6.69
CA LEU A 112 14.95 18.11 7.76
C LEU A 112 16.00 16.99 7.67
N PRO A 113 16.33 16.33 8.80
CA PRO A 113 17.22 15.16 8.81
C PRO A 113 16.59 13.93 8.12
N ALA A 114 15.35 14.03 7.62
CA ALA A 114 14.64 12.95 6.95
C ALA A 114 13.80 13.44 5.76
N VAL A 115 13.63 12.56 4.78
CA VAL A 115 12.74 12.74 3.62
C VAL A 115 11.70 11.61 3.62
N PHE A 116 10.44 11.96 3.88
CA PHE A 116 9.33 11.01 3.89
C PHE A 116 8.72 10.88 2.50
N LEU A 117 8.81 9.69 1.91
CA LEU A 117 8.37 9.44 0.54
C LEU A 117 7.20 8.46 0.51
N PRO A 118 6.03 8.89 -0.01
CA PRO A 118 4.93 7.98 -0.29
C PRO A 118 5.36 6.80 -1.16
N CYS A 119 4.70 5.66 -0.98
CA CYS A 119 4.83 4.55 -1.91
C CYS A 119 3.50 3.83 -2.13
N VAL A 120 3.44 3.07 -3.23
CA VAL A 120 2.41 2.08 -3.51
C VAL A 120 3.11 0.74 -3.62
N ILE A 121 2.76 -0.15 -2.69
CA ILE A 121 3.21 -1.54 -2.72
C ILE A 121 2.05 -2.46 -3.09
N ASP A 122 2.32 -3.51 -3.85
CA ASP A 122 1.38 -4.59 -4.08
C ASP A 122 2.12 -5.91 -4.29
N ARG A 123 1.90 -6.84 -3.36
CA ARG A 123 2.36 -8.23 -3.43
C ARG A 123 1.42 -9.07 -2.61
N THR A 124 1.01 -10.20 -3.16
CA THR A 124 0.23 -11.17 -2.39
C THR A 124 1.16 -12.15 -1.74
N CYS A 125 1.03 -12.26 -0.43
CA CYS A 125 1.78 -13.20 0.39
C CYS A 125 0.79 -14.15 1.06
N THR A 126 1.19 -15.41 1.14
CA THR A 126 0.52 -16.42 1.96
C THR A 126 0.67 -16.08 3.45
N LYS A 127 -0.04 -16.84 4.30
CA LYS A 127 0.15 -16.73 5.75
C LYS A 127 1.62 -17.09 6.06
N ILE A 128 2.18 -16.42 7.06
CA ILE A 128 3.47 -16.82 7.61
C ILE A 128 3.33 -18.21 8.24
N GLU A 129 4.23 -19.12 7.87
CA GLU A 129 4.32 -20.48 8.39
C GLU A 129 5.66 -20.66 9.10
N ILE A 130 5.67 -21.49 10.16
CA ILE A 130 6.90 -21.90 10.83
C ILE A 130 7.18 -23.34 10.37
N VAL A 131 8.26 -23.53 9.64
CA VAL A 131 8.70 -24.83 9.11
C VAL A 131 10.12 -25.05 9.57
N GLU A 132 10.37 -26.11 10.34
CA GLU A 132 11.72 -26.46 10.84
C GLU A 132 12.43 -25.26 11.53
N ASP A 133 11.73 -24.59 12.45
CA ASP A 133 12.20 -23.39 13.16
C ASP A 133 12.54 -22.19 12.26
N ARG A 134 12.08 -22.20 11.00
CA ARG A 134 12.23 -21.09 10.06
C ARG A 134 10.87 -20.46 9.76
N THR A 135 10.86 -19.14 9.75
CA THR A 135 9.72 -18.35 9.27
C THR A 135 9.71 -18.37 7.74
N VAL A 136 8.71 -19.02 7.15
CA VAL A 136 8.52 -19.14 5.71
C VAL A 136 7.30 -18.34 5.28
N VAL A 137 7.43 -17.62 4.17
CA VAL A 137 6.33 -16.95 3.50
C VAL A 137 6.45 -17.15 2.00
N THR A 138 5.44 -17.75 1.38
CA THR A 138 5.34 -17.82 -0.08
C THR A 138 4.68 -16.54 -0.57
N ALA A 139 5.24 -15.93 -1.61
CA ALA A 139 4.69 -14.72 -2.20
C ALA A 139 4.54 -14.87 -3.71
N SER A 140 3.60 -14.11 -4.28
CA SER A 140 3.39 -14.06 -5.72
C SER A 140 4.65 -13.59 -6.46
N ASP A 141 4.85 -14.13 -7.66
CA ASP A 141 5.93 -13.73 -8.58
C ASP A 141 5.84 -12.23 -8.91
N HIS A 142 4.61 -11.73 -9.05
CA HIS A 142 4.40 -10.32 -9.25
C HIS A 142 4.52 -9.56 -7.94
N ALA A 143 5.40 -8.57 -7.92
CA ALA A 143 5.49 -7.55 -6.89
C ALA A 143 5.60 -6.17 -7.56
N THR A 144 4.86 -5.21 -7.01
CA THR A 144 4.96 -3.79 -7.37
C THR A 144 5.44 -3.01 -6.17
N TRP A 145 6.45 -2.16 -6.37
CA TRP A 145 6.88 -1.16 -5.41
C TRP A 145 7.18 0.14 -6.15
N LEU A 146 6.25 1.09 -6.04
CA LEU A 146 6.33 2.40 -6.69
C LEU A 146 6.54 3.45 -5.62
N ILE A 147 7.63 4.21 -5.69
CA ILE A 147 8.00 5.22 -4.68
C ILE A 147 7.90 6.59 -5.33
N GLN A 148 7.40 7.58 -4.60
CA GLN A 148 7.42 8.95 -5.11
C GLN A 148 8.86 9.46 -5.20
N LYS A 149 9.23 10.09 -6.32
CA LYS A 149 10.54 10.72 -6.50
C LYS A 149 10.82 11.71 -5.37
N GLY A 150 11.99 11.55 -4.76
CA GLY A 150 12.50 12.47 -3.76
C GLY A 150 13.16 13.71 -4.40
N PRO A 151 13.68 14.63 -3.58
CA PRO A 151 14.40 15.81 -4.06
C PRO A 151 15.79 15.47 -4.64
N SER A 152 16.29 14.26 -4.41
CA SER A 152 17.60 13.79 -4.83
C SER A 152 17.49 12.39 -5.44
N PRO A 153 18.30 12.06 -6.49
CA PRO A 153 18.36 10.72 -7.08
C PRO A 153 19.07 9.68 -6.19
N GLU A 154 19.62 10.09 -5.04
CA GLU A 154 20.37 9.21 -4.13
C GLU A 154 19.56 7.98 -3.71
N LEU A 155 18.26 8.14 -3.41
CA LEU A 155 17.41 7.00 -3.07
C LEU A 155 17.28 5.99 -4.21
N GLU A 156 17.24 6.47 -5.46
CA GLU A 156 17.18 5.60 -6.63
C GLU A 156 18.45 4.77 -6.73
N SER A 157 19.61 5.36 -6.44
CA SER A 157 20.88 4.65 -6.37
C SER A 157 20.92 3.61 -5.25
N ILE A 158 20.44 3.95 -4.05
CA ILE A 158 20.37 3.04 -2.89
C ILE A 158 19.49 1.82 -3.21
N LEU A 159 18.30 2.03 -3.77
CA LEU A 159 17.36 0.95 -4.03
C LEU A 159 17.70 0.12 -5.27
N SER A 160 18.42 0.70 -6.24
CA SER A 160 18.93 -0.03 -7.41
C SER A 160 20.03 -1.02 -7.04
N SER A 161 20.79 -0.78 -5.99
CA SER A 161 21.83 -1.70 -5.51
C SER A 161 21.31 -2.69 -4.47
N ALA A 162 20.29 -2.33 -3.68
CA ALA A 162 19.84 -3.12 -2.53
C ALA A 162 18.72 -4.14 -2.83
N THR A 163 17.95 -3.99 -3.91
CA THR A 163 16.69 -4.75 -4.05
C THR A 163 16.63 -5.67 -5.28
N ALA A 164 16.27 -6.94 -5.05
CA ALA A 164 15.92 -7.88 -6.11
C ALA A 164 14.53 -7.56 -6.74
N VAL A 165 13.72 -6.74 -6.06
CA VAL A 165 12.42 -6.28 -6.54
C VAL A 165 12.63 -5.07 -7.45
N ARG A 166 12.01 -5.07 -8.62
CA ARG A 166 12.01 -3.91 -9.52
C ARG A 166 11.24 -2.74 -8.89
N THR A 167 11.95 -1.97 -8.08
CA THR A 167 11.49 -0.69 -7.54
C THR A 167 11.41 0.32 -8.68
N ARG A 168 10.35 1.13 -8.72
CA ARG A 168 10.23 2.23 -9.69
C ARG A 168 9.86 3.53 -9.01
N PHE A 169 10.35 4.62 -9.58
CA PHE A 169 10.13 5.95 -9.05
C PHE A 169 9.14 6.73 -9.92
N VAL A 170 8.13 7.32 -9.30
CA VAL A 170 7.02 8.01 -9.96
C VAL A 170 6.90 9.44 -9.44
N ASN A 171 6.37 10.35 -10.24
CA ASN A 171 6.20 11.74 -9.81
C ASN A 171 5.10 11.93 -8.77
N ASN A 172 4.06 11.08 -8.79
CA ASN A 172 2.94 11.16 -7.87
C ASN A 172 2.38 9.75 -7.62
N THR A 173 2.27 9.34 -6.35
CA THR A 173 1.71 8.03 -5.97
C THR A 173 0.21 8.05 -5.72
N GLU A 174 -0.41 9.21 -5.52
CA GLU A 174 -1.82 9.36 -5.11
C GLU A 174 -2.77 8.67 -6.10
N MET A 175 -2.60 8.95 -7.39
CA MET A 175 -3.45 8.35 -8.41
C MET A 175 -3.25 6.82 -8.50
N LEU A 176 -2.01 6.35 -8.32
CA LEU A 176 -1.69 4.93 -8.35
C LEU A 176 -2.22 4.19 -7.12
N TRP A 177 -2.18 4.85 -5.96
CA TRP A 177 -2.80 4.37 -4.73
C TRP A 177 -4.31 4.24 -4.91
N CYS A 178 -4.96 5.25 -5.49
CA CYS A 178 -6.38 5.20 -5.87
C CYS A 178 -6.66 4.05 -6.85
N MET A 179 -5.84 3.87 -7.90
CA MET A 179 -6.01 2.77 -8.84
C MET A 179 -5.91 1.40 -8.15
N LYS A 180 -4.88 1.18 -7.31
CA LYS A 180 -4.73 -0.05 -6.54
C LYS A 180 -5.95 -0.27 -5.64
N LEU A 181 -6.40 0.78 -4.95
CA LEU A 181 -7.55 0.72 -4.07
C LEU A 181 -8.79 0.19 -4.80
N TRP A 182 -9.12 0.79 -5.94
CA TRP A 182 -10.33 0.43 -6.68
C TRP A 182 -10.22 -0.89 -7.46
N THR A 183 -9.06 -1.20 -8.02
CA THR A 183 -8.91 -2.35 -8.94
C THR A 183 -8.44 -3.63 -8.26
N VAL A 184 -7.71 -3.52 -7.15
CA VAL A 184 -7.19 -4.66 -6.40
C VAL A 184 -8.04 -4.85 -5.15
N ASN A 185 -7.97 -3.89 -4.23
CA ASN A 185 -8.52 -4.12 -2.90
C ASN A 185 -10.05 -4.14 -2.88
N CYS A 186 -10.71 -3.23 -3.61
CA CYS A 186 -12.17 -3.20 -3.72
C CYS A 186 -12.72 -4.46 -4.39
N LEU A 187 -12.14 -4.88 -5.52
CA LEU A 187 -12.56 -6.10 -6.23
C LEU A 187 -12.38 -7.34 -5.35
N HIS A 188 -11.25 -7.46 -4.67
CA HIS A 188 -10.96 -8.55 -3.75
C HIS A 188 -11.98 -8.63 -2.62
N LEU A 189 -12.24 -7.49 -1.98
CA LEU A 189 -13.21 -7.41 -0.89
C LEU A 189 -14.63 -7.77 -1.36
N ALA A 190 -15.07 -7.19 -2.46
CA ALA A 190 -16.39 -7.44 -3.04
C ALA A 190 -16.59 -8.93 -3.33
N PHE A 191 -15.57 -9.54 -3.97
CA PHE A 191 -15.62 -10.96 -4.30
C PHE A 191 -15.63 -11.83 -3.04
N ALA A 192 -14.89 -11.45 -1.99
CA ALA A 192 -14.89 -12.15 -0.71
C ALA A 192 -16.23 -12.10 0.02
N LEU A 193 -16.92 -10.96 -0.01
CA LEU A 193 -18.27 -10.82 0.55
C LEU A 193 -19.27 -11.75 -0.17
N ILE A 194 -19.19 -11.83 -1.50
CA ILE A 194 -20.05 -12.71 -2.29
C ILE A 194 -19.75 -14.18 -1.99
N ALA A 195 -18.47 -14.57 -1.99
CA ALA A 195 -18.06 -15.92 -1.68
C ALA A 195 -18.57 -16.36 -0.30
N ALA A 196 -18.37 -15.51 0.72
CA ALA A 196 -18.84 -15.77 2.08
C ALA A 196 -20.36 -15.92 2.15
N ARG A 197 -21.12 -15.06 1.45
CA ARG A 197 -22.59 -15.20 1.35
C ARG A 197 -23.03 -16.51 0.69
N ASN A 198 -22.21 -17.07 -0.18
CA ASN A 198 -22.47 -18.35 -0.84
C ASN A 198 -21.90 -19.55 -0.06
N GLY A 199 -21.43 -19.35 1.18
CA GLY A 199 -20.89 -20.42 2.01
C GLY A 199 -19.46 -20.85 1.66
N TRP A 200 -18.74 -20.07 0.85
CA TRP A 200 -17.36 -20.38 0.46
C TRP A 200 -16.37 -19.63 1.36
N ASN A 201 -15.40 -20.35 1.93
CA ASN A 201 -14.23 -19.74 2.56
C ASN A 201 -13.07 -19.59 1.58
N ASP A 202 -12.93 -20.50 0.63
CA ASP A 202 -11.83 -20.47 -0.32
C ASP A 202 -12.19 -19.65 -1.57
N LEU A 203 -11.50 -18.53 -1.76
CA LEU A 203 -11.76 -17.59 -2.86
C LEU A 203 -11.37 -18.16 -4.22
N HIS A 204 -10.23 -18.84 -4.31
CA HIS A 204 -9.72 -19.29 -5.59
C HIS A 204 -10.48 -20.49 -6.13
N TYR A 205 -10.93 -21.39 -5.26
CA TYR A 205 -11.87 -22.43 -5.67
C TYR A 205 -13.22 -21.84 -6.06
N TYR A 206 -13.76 -20.91 -5.28
CA TYR A 206 -15.03 -20.29 -5.62
C TYR A 206 -14.99 -19.57 -6.98
N ALA A 207 -13.92 -18.84 -7.27
CA ALA A 207 -13.71 -18.15 -8.55
C ALA A 207 -13.72 -19.08 -9.77
N ARG A 208 -13.37 -20.35 -9.59
CA ARG A 208 -13.38 -21.38 -10.66
C ARG A 208 -14.72 -22.09 -10.81
N THR A 209 -15.67 -21.89 -9.88
CA THR A 209 -17.04 -22.37 -10.06
C THR A 209 -17.75 -21.57 -11.15
N SER A 210 -18.72 -22.17 -11.83
CA SER A 210 -19.56 -21.48 -12.83
C SER A 210 -20.18 -20.20 -12.27
N LYS A 211 -20.69 -20.26 -11.04
CA LYS A 211 -21.29 -19.12 -10.33
C LYS A 211 -20.26 -18.04 -9.98
N GLY A 212 -19.13 -18.43 -9.38
CA GLY A 212 -18.08 -17.50 -8.98
C GLY A 212 -17.41 -16.79 -10.16
N THR A 213 -17.17 -17.50 -11.27
CA THR A 213 -16.65 -16.89 -12.51
C THR A 213 -17.58 -15.80 -13.03
N VAL A 214 -18.90 -16.06 -13.08
CA VAL A 214 -19.89 -15.06 -13.51
C VAL A 214 -19.87 -13.83 -12.60
N TYR A 215 -19.82 -14.03 -11.28
CA TYR A 215 -19.76 -12.92 -10.34
C TYR A 215 -18.48 -12.10 -10.44
N LEU A 216 -17.33 -12.76 -10.56
CA LEU A 216 -16.05 -12.08 -10.68
C LEU A 216 -16.01 -11.23 -11.96
N HIS A 217 -16.50 -11.77 -13.06
CA HIS A 217 -16.60 -11.05 -14.33
C HIS A 217 -17.59 -9.87 -14.25
N ASN A 218 -18.74 -10.03 -13.60
CA ASN A 218 -19.70 -8.95 -13.38
C ASN A 218 -19.10 -7.85 -12.51
N LEU A 219 -18.40 -8.21 -11.42
CA LEU A 219 -17.71 -7.25 -10.55
C LEU A 219 -16.66 -6.44 -11.29
N VAL A 220 -15.82 -7.09 -12.11
CA VAL A 220 -14.83 -6.40 -12.95
C VAL A 220 -15.50 -5.34 -13.83
N LYS A 221 -16.64 -5.68 -14.46
CA LYS A 221 -17.39 -4.75 -15.29
C LYS A 221 -18.00 -3.60 -14.48
N GLU A 222 -18.65 -3.89 -13.36
CA GLU A 222 -19.29 -2.86 -12.53
C GLU A 222 -18.27 -1.89 -11.95
N ILE A 223 -17.17 -2.41 -11.40
CA ILE A 223 -16.09 -1.58 -10.87
C ILE A 223 -15.46 -0.75 -11.98
N GLY A 224 -15.23 -1.34 -13.16
CA GLY A 224 -14.74 -0.63 -14.33
C GLY A 224 -15.63 0.55 -14.73
N ILE A 225 -16.95 0.33 -14.84
CA ILE A 225 -17.93 1.38 -15.17
C ILE A 225 -17.92 2.48 -14.11
N MET A 226 -17.92 2.11 -12.83
CA MET A 226 -17.98 3.05 -11.72
C MET A 226 -16.78 4.00 -11.69
N ILE A 227 -15.57 3.49 -11.90
CA ILE A 227 -14.35 4.28 -11.73
C ILE A 227 -13.80 4.84 -13.04
N SER A 228 -14.19 4.32 -14.21
CA SER A 228 -13.71 4.80 -15.51
C SER A 228 -13.89 6.32 -15.72
N PRO A 229 -14.98 6.97 -15.26
CA PRO A 229 -15.13 8.43 -15.39
C PRO A 229 -14.10 9.24 -14.57
N ARG A 230 -13.51 8.65 -13.53
CA ARG A 230 -12.48 9.31 -12.71
C ARG A 230 -11.10 9.30 -13.34
N PHE A 231 -10.91 8.50 -14.38
CA PHE A 231 -9.63 8.32 -15.04
C PHE A 231 -9.70 8.83 -16.49
N THR A 232 -8.67 9.58 -16.89
CA THR A 232 -8.50 10.03 -18.29
C THR A 232 -8.53 8.84 -19.25
N ASP A 233 -8.92 9.06 -20.51
CA ASP A 233 -8.92 8.01 -21.54
C ASP A 233 -7.59 7.26 -21.65
N ARG A 234 -6.48 7.98 -21.45
CA ARG A 234 -5.12 7.42 -21.41
C ARG A 234 -4.95 6.32 -20.34
N LEU A 235 -5.65 6.41 -19.21
CA LEU A 235 -5.52 5.48 -18.08
C LEU A 235 -6.55 4.35 -18.09
N ARG A 236 -7.60 4.43 -18.91
CA ARG A 236 -8.64 3.39 -18.99
C ARG A 236 -8.11 2.01 -19.44
N PRO A 237 -7.19 1.90 -20.42
CA PRO A 237 -6.60 0.60 -20.77
C PRO A 237 -5.87 -0.03 -19.58
N LEU A 238 -5.16 0.80 -18.82
CA LEU A 238 -4.45 0.35 -17.64
C LEU A 238 -5.41 -0.12 -16.54
N LEU A 239 -6.51 0.60 -16.32
CA LEU A 239 -7.55 0.21 -15.39
C LEU A 239 -8.11 -1.18 -15.71
N LYS A 240 -8.45 -1.41 -16.99
CA LYS A 240 -8.96 -2.70 -17.48
C LYS A 240 -7.94 -3.82 -17.24
N LEU A 241 -6.67 -3.54 -17.50
CA LEU A 241 -5.58 -4.49 -17.28
C LEU A 241 -5.45 -4.88 -15.80
N LEU A 242 -5.50 -3.91 -14.89
CA LEU A 242 -5.43 -4.17 -13.45
C LEU A 242 -6.62 -4.98 -12.95
N LEU A 243 -7.84 -4.63 -13.35
CA LEU A 243 -9.04 -5.38 -12.97
C LEU A 243 -8.97 -6.84 -13.45
N ASN A 244 -8.61 -7.07 -14.72
CA ASN A 244 -8.47 -8.41 -15.28
C ASN A 244 -7.36 -9.21 -14.60
N ARG A 245 -6.25 -8.55 -14.25
CA ARG A 245 -5.14 -9.17 -13.55
C ARG A 245 -5.55 -9.56 -12.13
N THR A 246 -6.20 -8.68 -11.38
CA THR A 246 -6.73 -9.00 -10.04
C THR A 246 -7.70 -10.18 -10.11
N ALA A 247 -8.62 -10.19 -11.09
CA ALA A 247 -9.54 -11.31 -11.28
C ALA A 247 -8.80 -12.62 -11.57
N THR A 248 -7.80 -12.59 -12.46
CA THR A 248 -6.95 -13.75 -12.76
C THR A 248 -6.24 -14.25 -11.51
N GLN A 249 -5.74 -13.33 -10.69
CA GLN A 249 -5.04 -13.64 -9.45
C GLN A 249 -5.97 -14.29 -8.42
N LEU A 250 -7.17 -13.76 -8.24
CA LEU A 250 -8.21 -14.36 -7.38
C LEU A 250 -8.54 -15.79 -7.80
N SER A 251 -8.52 -16.09 -9.09
CA SER A 251 -8.75 -17.45 -9.59
C SER A 251 -7.55 -18.39 -9.46
N ARG A 252 -6.34 -17.89 -9.19
CA ARG A 252 -5.10 -18.69 -9.23
C ARG A 252 -4.45 -18.89 -7.88
N GLN A 253 -4.47 -17.87 -7.02
CA GLN A 253 -3.71 -17.86 -5.78
C GLN A 253 -4.62 -18.21 -4.59
N PRO A 254 -4.21 -19.18 -3.75
CA PRO A 254 -4.95 -19.50 -2.54
C PRO A 254 -5.18 -18.30 -1.65
N ASP A 255 -6.45 -18.07 -1.32
CA ASP A 255 -6.87 -16.99 -0.45
C ASP A 255 -8.22 -17.28 0.20
N PHE A 256 -8.50 -16.65 1.34
CA PHE A 256 -9.62 -16.99 2.20
C PHE A 256 -10.52 -15.79 2.51
N THR A 257 -11.84 -15.97 2.42
CA THR A 257 -12.82 -14.94 2.79
C THR A 257 -12.60 -14.48 4.23
N SER A 258 -12.41 -15.40 5.17
CA SER A 258 -12.15 -15.09 6.56
C SER A 258 -10.94 -14.17 6.76
N ARG A 259 -9.88 -14.34 5.96
CA ARG A 259 -8.68 -13.48 6.01
C ARG A 259 -8.98 -12.07 5.50
N ILE A 260 -9.69 -11.95 4.38
CA ILE A 260 -10.05 -10.65 3.77
C ILE A 260 -11.06 -9.90 4.64
N LEU A 261 -12.10 -10.59 5.11
CA LEU A 261 -13.15 -10.00 5.93
C LEU A 261 -12.63 -9.64 7.32
N ARG A 262 -11.71 -10.41 7.91
CA ARG A 262 -11.06 -10.00 9.16
C ARG A 262 -10.35 -8.66 9.02
N LYS A 263 -9.66 -8.41 7.90
CA LYS A 263 -9.02 -7.11 7.64
C LYS A 263 -10.02 -5.95 7.56
N MET A 264 -11.31 -6.20 7.27
CA MET A 264 -12.36 -5.17 7.37
C MET A 264 -12.65 -4.79 8.81
N TRP A 265 -12.78 -5.79 9.67
CA TRP A 265 -13.37 -5.61 10.99
C TRP A 265 -12.33 -5.41 12.09
N SER A 266 -11.08 -5.83 11.87
CA SER A 266 -10.03 -5.79 12.89
C SER A 266 -9.40 -4.42 13.10
N SER A 267 -9.74 -3.41 12.28
CA SER A 267 -9.12 -2.09 12.36
C SER A 267 -10.17 -0.99 12.18
N PRO A 268 -10.36 -0.09 13.16
CA PRO A 268 -11.30 1.03 13.07
C PRO A 268 -11.02 1.94 11.87
N THR A 269 -9.74 2.01 11.50
CA THR A 269 -9.16 2.72 10.35
C THR A 269 -8.93 1.79 9.15
N SER A 270 -9.55 0.59 9.14
CA SER A 270 -9.24 -0.37 8.10
C SER A 270 -9.58 0.24 6.74
N PHE A 271 -8.59 0.22 5.87
CA PHE A 271 -8.73 0.57 4.47
C PHE A 271 -9.93 -0.15 3.81
N ALA A 272 -10.26 -1.35 4.27
CA ALA A 272 -11.39 -2.11 3.77
C ALA A 272 -12.74 -1.50 4.18
N ARG A 273 -12.83 -0.90 5.37
CA ARG A 273 -13.98 -0.10 5.81
C ARG A 273 -14.12 1.17 4.96
N ASP A 274 -13.03 1.87 4.69
CA ASP A 274 -12.98 3.03 3.79
C ASP A 274 -13.40 2.67 2.35
N SER A 275 -12.91 1.54 1.85
CA SER A 275 -13.26 1.00 0.54
C SER A 275 -14.73 0.65 0.47
N TYR A 276 -15.25 -0.02 1.51
CA TYR A 276 -16.66 -0.36 1.62
C TYR A 276 -17.55 0.89 1.67
N PHE A 277 -17.22 1.90 2.47
CA PHE A 277 -18.00 3.14 2.52
C PHE A 277 -17.96 3.91 1.21
N LYS A 278 -16.79 4.02 0.57
CA LYS A 278 -16.67 4.65 -0.77
C LYS A 278 -17.44 3.86 -1.85
N MET A 279 -17.72 2.58 -1.61
CA MET A 279 -18.51 1.71 -2.47
C MET A 279 -19.96 1.51 -2.02
N GLY A 280 -20.37 2.02 -0.85
CA GLY A 280 -21.45 1.42 -0.06
C GLY A 280 -22.75 1.24 -0.84
N ILE A 281 -23.20 2.30 -1.50
CA ILE A 281 -24.44 2.28 -2.28
C ILE A 281 -24.34 1.33 -3.50
N PRO A 282 -23.30 1.42 -4.36
CA PRO A 282 -23.08 0.45 -5.43
C PRO A 282 -22.95 -1.01 -4.99
N MET A 283 -22.16 -1.28 -3.95
CA MET A 283 -21.85 -2.64 -3.51
C MET A 283 -23.07 -3.30 -2.87
N ASP A 284 -23.77 -2.58 -2.00
CA ASP A 284 -24.97 -3.11 -1.35
C ASP A 284 -26.06 -3.41 -2.37
N ALA A 285 -26.22 -2.56 -3.39
CA ALA A 285 -27.14 -2.80 -4.49
C ALA A 285 -26.75 -4.05 -5.31
N PHE A 286 -25.47 -4.20 -5.66
CA PHE A 286 -24.97 -5.38 -6.36
C PHE A 286 -25.19 -6.67 -5.57
N LEU A 287 -24.87 -6.64 -4.27
CA LEU A 287 -25.09 -7.75 -3.37
C LEU A 287 -26.61 -8.05 -3.27
N ARG A 288 -27.47 -7.05 -3.05
CA ARG A 288 -28.93 -7.25 -3.00
C ARG A 288 -29.49 -7.87 -4.28
N ASN A 289 -28.96 -7.50 -5.44
CA ASN A 289 -29.34 -8.09 -6.74
C ASN A 289 -28.72 -9.47 -7.01
N GLY A 290 -28.26 -10.16 -5.96
CA GLY A 290 -27.70 -11.49 -6.05
C GLY A 290 -26.45 -11.57 -6.93
N GLY A 291 -25.68 -10.48 -7.06
CA GLY A 291 -24.48 -10.38 -7.89
C GLY A 291 -24.75 -10.37 -9.41
N THR A 292 -26.00 -10.14 -9.82
CA THR A 292 -26.33 -9.92 -11.23
C THR A 292 -26.05 -8.48 -11.62
N ARG A 293 -25.61 -8.30 -12.87
CA ARG A 293 -25.21 -7.00 -13.42
C ARG A 293 -26.39 -6.01 -13.38
N ARG A 294 -26.15 -4.80 -12.87
CA ARG A 294 -27.13 -3.70 -12.94
C ARG A 294 -27.21 -3.08 -14.33
N ASP A 295 -28.35 -2.46 -14.61
CA ASP A 295 -28.49 -1.57 -15.77
C ASP A 295 -27.49 -0.40 -15.63
N VAL A 296 -26.83 -0.07 -16.74
CA VAL A 296 -25.74 0.92 -16.80
C VAL A 296 -26.26 2.32 -16.46
N SER A 297 -27.52 2.60 -16.75
CA SER A 297 -28.23 3.87 -16.45
C SER A 297 -28.27 4.20 -14.96
N LEU A 298 -28.39 3.19 -14.09
CA LEU A 298 -28.40 3.31 -12.63
C LEU A 298 -27.00 3.52 -12.03
N LEU A 299 -25.94 3.19 -12.78
CA LEU A 299 -24.55 3.37 -12.34
C LEU A 299 -24.04 4.77 -12.65
N SER A 300 -24.53 5.39 -13.73
CA SER A 300 -24.14 6.75 -14.11
C SER A 300 -24.63 7.83 -13.15
N SER A 301 -25.80 7.68 -12.53
CA SER A 301 -26.37 8.68 -11.61
C SER A 301 -25.65 8.76 -10.24
N ILE A 302 -24.84 7.75 -9.89
CA ILE A 302 -24.02 7.75 -8.66
C ILE A 302 -22.75 8.61 -8.84
N ASN A 303 -22.42 9.01 -10.08
CA ASN A 303 -21.17 9.68 -10.41
C ASN A 303 -21.22 11.21 -10.38
N ASP A 304 -22.40 11.83 -10.29
CA ASP A 304 -22.55 13.29 -10.44
C ASP A 304 -21.87 14.09 -9.31
N ASP A 305 -21.61 13.47 -8.16
CA ASP A 305 -20.94 14.12 -7.01
C ASP A 305 -19.41 14.03 -7.03
N MET A 306 -18.79 13.41 -8.06
CA MET A 306 -17.38 13.00 -7.98
C MET A 306 -16.49 13.64 -9.05
N LYS A 307 -15.58 14.54 -8.60
CA LYS A 307 -14.68 15.29 -9.48
C LYS A 307 -13.67 14.38 -10.20
N PRO A 308 -13.36 14.64 -11.50
CA PRO A 308 -12.29 13.96 -12.22
C PRO A 308 -10.92 14.13 -11.53
N ILE A 309 -10.07 13.10 -11.56
CA ILE A 309 -8.70 13.21 -11.09
C ILE A 309 -7.82 13.65 -12.27
N GLU A 310 -7.23 14.84 -12.18
CA GLU A 310 -6.36 15.38 -13.24
C GLU A 310 -5.08 14.55 -13.39
N ASN A 311 -4.80 14.12 -14.62
CA ASN A 311 -3.58 13.40 -14.98
C ASN A 311 -2.45 14.39 -15.28
N LYS A 312 -1.49 14.54 -14.36
CA LYS A 312 -0.26 15.29 -14.60
C LYS A 312 0.77 14.46 -15.41
N GLY A 313 0.41 14.15 -16.66
CA GLY A 313 1.32 13.84 -17.79
C GLY A 313 2.20 12.58 -17.78
N GLY A 314 2.76 12.14 -16.65
CA GLY A 314 3.82 11.10 -16.61
C GLY A 314 3.36 9.69 -16.20
N LEU A 315 2.17 9.55 -15.62
CA LEU A 315 1.77 8.36 -14.87
C LEU A 315 1.57 7.10 -15.71
N LEU A 316 1.11 7.24 -16.96
CA LEU A 316 0.84 6.09 -17.82
C LEU A 316 2.14 5.38 -18.24
N LEU A 317 3.16 6.15 -18.63
CA LEU A 317 4.44 5.60 -19.10
C LEU A 317 5.18 4.92 -17.94
N ASP A 318 5.22 5.55 -16.77
CA ASP A 318 5.84 4.99 -15.57
C ASP A 318 5.18 3.66 -15.15
N PHE A 319 3.85 3.57 -15.29
CA PHE A 319 3.10 2.37 -14.94
C PHE A 319 3.17 1.29 -16.02
N GLN A 320 3.17 1.63 -17.31
CA GLN A 320 3.39 0.67 -18.40
C GLN A 320 4.77 0.02 -18.30
N ALA A 321 5.80 0.85 -18.08
CA ALA A 321 7.11 0.35 -17.71
C ALA A 321 7.01 -0.55 -16.49
N SER A 322 6.10 -0.25 -15.55
CA SER A 322 5.88 -1.01 -14.31
C SER A 322 5.51 -2.48 -14.48
N LEU A 323 4.68 -2.76 -15.47
CA LEU A 323 4.11 -4.09 -15.71
C LEU A 323 5.04 -5.04 -16.47
N GLY A 324 6.21 -4.57 -16.90
CA GLY A 324 7.21 -5.39 -17.58
C GLY A 324 6.85 -5.80 -19.01
N ARG A 325 5.75 -5.28 -19.57
CA ARG A 325 5.35 -5.42 -20.98
C ARG A 325 4.60 -4.17 -21.46
N PRO A 326 4.79 -3.72 -22.71
CA PRO A 326 3.97 -2.67 -23.29
C PRO A 326 2.52 -3.16 -23.48
N ILE A 327 1.54 -2.26 -23.30
CA ILE A 327 0.10 -2.58 -23.42
C ILE A 327 -0.24 -3.10 -24.83
N THR A 328 0.57 -2.77 -25.84
CA THR A 328 0.41 -3.24 -27.23
C THR A 328 0.49 -4.75 -27.39
N ASP A 329 1.05 -5.48 -26.41
CA ASP A 329 1.21 -6.94 -26.47
C ASP A 329 0.07 -7.70 -25.77
N ILE A 330 -0.99 -6.99 -25.36
CA ILE A 330 -2.19 -7.54 -24.72
C ILE A 330 -3.40 -7.17 -25.58
N ALA A 331 -3.44 -7.71 -26.80
CA ALA A 331 -4.61 -7.69 -27.67
C ALA A 331 -5.50 -8.89 -27.40
#